data_AF-A0A377PNS2-F1
#
_entry.id   AF-A0A377PNS2-F1
#
_cell.length_a   1.000
_cell.length_b   1.000
_cell.length_c   1.000
_cell.angle_alpha   90.00
_cell.angle_beta   90.00
_cell.angle_gamma   90.00
#
_symmetry.space_group_name_H-M   'P 1'
#
loop_
_entity.id
_entity.type
_entity.pdbx_description
1 polymer ?
#
loop_
_entity_poly.entity_id
_entity_poly.type
_entity_poly.pdbx_seq_one_letter_code
_entity_poly.pdbx_strand_id
1 'polypeptide(L)'
;MQPLLQLIRRHKSGEAVGIYSVCSAHPWVLESALLLAKARHSAVLIEATSNQVNQFGGYTGMTPAQFRDAVWAQADRVGLSRERVWLGGDHLGPNAWQERSADEAMQLAETLIHDYVSAGFRKIHLDCSMSCLGDPVPLGDMEVAARAARLCAVAENAWQQVGGERPVYVIGTEVPVPGGAQEDMDGMQVTTPQAAAATLDIHQKAWCKAGLDSVWERSDCASRTAGRRV
;
A
#
# COMPACT_ATOMS: atom_id res chain seq x y z
N MET A 1 -4.95 -8.50 -10.03
CA MET A 1 -3.76 -7.76 -10.45
C MET A 1 -2.82 -8.63 -11.29
N GLN A 2 -3.34 -9.55 -12.13
CA GLN A 2 -2.48 -10.31 -13.04
C GLN A 2 -1.72 -9.40 -14.03
N PRO A 3 -2.34 -8.33 -14.58
CA PRO A 3 -1.63 -7.40 -15.45
C PRO A 3 -0.44 -6.69 -14.78
N LEU A 4 -0.55 -6.33 -13.50
CA LEU A 4 0.56 -5.73 -12.75
C LEU A 4 1.69 -6.73 -12.52
N LEU A 5 1.37 -7.97 -12.15
CA LEU A 5 2.38 -9.03 -12.02
C LEU A 5 3.09 -9.32 -13.35
N GLN A 6 2.36 -9.27 -14.47
CA GLN A 6 2.95 -9.42 -15.80
C GLN A 6 3.88 -8.25 -16.14
N LEU A 7 3.50 -7.02 -15.79
CA LEU A 7 4.36 -5.84 -15.95
C LEU A 7 5.66 -5.99 -15.14
N ILE A 8 5.57 -6.46 -13.89
CA ILE A 8 6.74 -6.73 -13.04
C ILE A 8 7.62 -7.82 -13.67
N ARG A 9 7.04 -8.92 -14.18
CA ARG A 9 7.81 -9.98 -14.87
C ARG A 9 8.57 -9.45 -16.08
N ARG A 10 7.92 -8.63 -16.91
CA ARG A 10 8.55 -7.98 -18.08
C ARG A 10 9.70 -7.05 -17.69
N HIS A 11 9.49 -6.26 -16.64
CA HIS A 11 10.53 -5.42 -16.06
C HIS A 11 11.73 -6.27 -15.60
N LYS A 12 11.47 -7.35 -14.85
CA LYS A 12 12.51 -8.30 -14.39
C LYS A 12 13.23 -9.05 -15.51
N SER A 13 12.61 -9.19 -16.68
CA SER A 13 13.27 -9.73 -17.88
C SER A 13 14.10 -8.70 -18.67
N GLY A 14 14.27 -7.48 -18.14
CA GLY A 14 15.09 -6.42 -18.73
C GLY A 14 14.35 -5.47 -19.66
N GLU A 15 13.01 -5.57 -19.77
CA GLU A 15 12.23 -4.63 -20.56
C GLU A 15 12.10 -3.29 -19.81
N ALA A 16 12.28 -2.16 -20.51
CA ALA A 16 12.16 -0.82 -19.95
C ALA A 16 10.69 -0.40 -19.77
N VAL A 17 9.98 -1.12 -18.90
CA VAL A 17 8.57 -0.90 -18.55
C VAL A 17 8.42 -0.56 -17.07
N GLY A 18 7.36 0.18 -16.77
CA GLY A 18 6.98 0.58 -15.42
C GLY A 18 5.53 1.05 -15.38
N ILE A 19 5.04 1.30 -14.18
CA ILE A 19 3.75 1.96 -13.95
C ILE A 19 3.99 3.15 -13.01
N TYR A 20 3.35 4.26 -13.29
CA TYR A 20 3.31 5.40 -12.37
C TYR A 20 2.17 5.17 -11.38
N SER A 21 2.43 5.45 -10.10
CA SER A 21 1.42 5.44 -9.05
C SER A 21 1.02 6.88 -8.72
N VAL A 22 -0.28 7.17 -8.75
CA VAL A 22 -0.83 8.50 -8.46
C VAL A 22 -1.41 8.51 -7.05
N CYS A 23 -0.62 8.98 -6.09
CA CYS A 23 -1.01 9.08 -4.67
C CYS A 23 -1.64 10.45 -4.35
N SER A 24 -2.76 10.79 -5.01
CA SER A 24 -3.45 12.07 -4.81
C SER A 24 -4.96 11.88 -4.74
N ALA A 25 -5.59 12.59 -3.80
CA ALA A 25 -7.05 12.70 -3.72
C ALA A 25 -7.61 13.92 -4.46
N HIS A 26 -6.76 14.77 -5.05
CA HIS A 26 -7.22 16.01 -5.68
C HIS A 26 -7.94 15.71 -7.01
N PRO A 27 -9.19 16.17 -7.22
CA PRO A 27 -9.99 15.81 -8.39
C PRO A 27 -9.31 16.08 -9.74
N TRP A 28 -8.64 17.24 -9.88
CA TRP A 28 -7.93 17.58 -11.12
C TRP A 28 -6.71 16.71 -11.41
N VAL A 29 -6.02 16.22 -10.36
CA VAL A 29 -4.86 15.33 -10.52
C VAL A 29 -5.35 13.95 -10.97
N LEU A 30 -6.42 13.45 -10.35
CA LEU A 30 -7.07 12.20 -10.73
C LEU A 30 -7.59 12.25 -12.16
N GLU A 31 -8.30 13.31 -12.55
CA GLU A 31 -8.79 13.50 -13.92
C GLU A 31 -7.64 13.54 -14.94
N SER A 32 -6.56 14.27 -14.62
CA SER A 32 -5.37 14.34 -15.48
C SER A 32 -4.71 12.97 -15.66
N ALA A 33 -4.63 12.17 -14.59
CA ALA A 33 -4.09 10.81 -14.65
C ALA A 33 -4.97 9.89 -15.52
N LEU A 34 -6.29 9.98 -15.39
CA LEU A 34 -7.24 9.21 -16.20
C LEU A 34 -7.16 9.58 -17.69
N LEU A 35 -7.07 10.88 -18.01
CA LEU A 35 -6.90 11.38 -19.37
C LEU A 35 -5.57 10.91 -19.98
N LEU A 36 -4.48 10.95 -19.21
CA LEU A 36 -3.17 10.46 -19.64
C LEU A 36 -3.21 8.96 -19.94
N ALA A 37 -3.83 8.17 -19.06
CA ALA A 37 -3.99 6.74 -19.26
C ALA A 37 -4.80 6.45 -20.53
N LYS A 38 -5.90 7.16 -20.73
CA LYS A 38 -6.72 7.07 -21.96
C LYS A 38 -5.87 7.32 -23.21
N ALA A 39 -5.15 8.45 -23.25
CA ALA A 39 -4.32 8.85 -24.38
C ALA A 39 -3.18 7.85 -24.67
N ARG A 40 -2.62 7.22 -23.63
CA ARG A 40 -1.53 6.24 -23.76
C ARG A 40 -2.00 4.80 -23.96
N HIS A 41 -3.31 4.55 -24.01
CA HIS A 41 -3.88 3.21 -24.03
C HIS A 41 -3.33 2.30 -22.90
N SER A 42 -2.97 2.87 -21.74
CA SER A 42 -2.41 2.15 -20.58
C SER A 42 -3.40 2.02 -19.42
N ALA A 43 -3.08 1.18 -18.44
CA ALA A 43 -3.74 1.28 -17.12
C ALA A 43 -3.25 2.53 -16.37
N VAL A 44 -3.96 2.89 -15.31
CA VAL A 44 -3.55 3.88 -14.30
C VAL A 44 -3.66 3.25 -12.92
N LEU A 45 -2.65 3.46 -12.08
CA LEU A 45 -2.66 3.09 -10.67
C LEU A 45 -2.90 4.35 -9.85
N ILE A 46 -4.01 4.39 -9.11
CA ILE A 46 -4.38 5.46 -8.20
C ILE A 46 -4.33 4.89 -6.79
N GLU A 47 -3.60 5.56 -5.90
CA GLU A 47 -3.45 5.11 -4.52
C GLU A 47 -3.95 6.14 -3.52
N ALA A 48 -4.51 5.63 -2.41
CA ALA A 48 -4.93 6.44 -1.27
C ALA A 48 -4.20 5.97 -0.01
N THR A 49 -3.78 6.92 0.81
CA THR A 49 -3.15 6.68 2.12
C THR A 49 -4.22 6.53 3.20
N SER A 50 -3.87 5.92 4.33
CA SER A 50 -4.75 5.80 5.50
C SER A 50 -5.22 7.15 6.07
N ASN A 51 -4.41 8.21 5.94
CA ASN A 51 -4.76 9.55 6.37
C ASN A 51 -5.78 10.21 5.42
N GLN A 52 -5.67 9.94 4.11
CA GLN A 52 -6.60 10.44 3.10
C GLN A 52 -7.98 9.80 3.24
N VAL A 53 -8.00 8.47 3.23
CA VAL A 53 -9.22 7.66 3.09
C VAL A 53 -9.12 6.52 4.10
N ASN A 54 -10.09 6.46 5.02
CA ASN A 54 -10.23 5.39 6.00
C ASN A 54 -11.70 5.19 6.37
N GLN A 55 -11.98 4.26 7.27
CA GLN A 55 -13.34 3.93 7.70
C GLN A 55 -14.11 5.11 8.32
N PHE A 56 -13.42 6.17 8.74
CA PHE A 56 -14.01 7.39 9.30
C PHE A 56 -14.00 8.57 8.32
N GLY A 57 -13.53 8.36 7.09
CA GLY A 57 -13.43 9.39 6.05
C GLY A 57 -12.03 9.99 5.86
N GLY A 58 -11.09 9.78 6.79
CA GLY A 58 -9.81 10.49 6.78
C GLY A 58 -9.98 12.01 6.68
N TYR A 59 -8.98 12.70 6.13
CA TYR A 59 -9.12 14.14 5.87
C TYR A 59 -9.94 14.46 4.61
N THR A 60 -10.22 13.47 3.75
CA THR A 60 -11.04 13.68 2.54
C THR A 60 -12.54 13.58 2.80
N GLY A 61 -12.94 13.04 3.96
CA GLY A 61 -14.33 12.70 4.26
C GLY A 61 -14.85 11.47 3.49
N MET A 62 -13.97 10.67 2.90
CA MET A 62 -14.33 9.50 2.08
C MET A 62 -13.88 8.18 2.70
N THR A 63 -14.78 7.20 2.69
CA THR A 63 -14.43 5.78 2.90
C THR A 63 -13.79 5.19 1.63
N PRO A 64 -13.13 4.02 1.72
CA PRO A 64 -12.52 3.38 0.54
C PRO A 64 -13.53 3.14 -0.61
N ALA A 65 -14.76 2.74 -0.28
CA ALA A 65 -15.81 2.56 -1.28
C ALA A 65 -16.22 3.89 -1.94
N GLN A 66 -16.36 4.96 -1.15
CA GLN A 66 -16.68 6.29 -1.67
C GLN A 66 -15.55 6.84 -2.57
N PHE A 67 -14.29 6.64 -2.17
CA PHE A 67 -13.15 7.04 -2.99
C PHE A 67 -13.12 6.31 -4.33
N ARG A 68 -13.32 4.98 -4.34
CA ARG A 68 -13.45 4.19 -5.57
C ARG A 68 -14.57 4.74 -6.47
N ASP A 69 -15.76 4.96 -5.90
CA ASP A 69 -16.92 5.41 -6.67
C ASP A 69 -16.69 6.81 -7.26
N ALA A 70 -16.01 7.69 -6.52
CA ALA A 70 -15.59 9.00 -7.02
C ALA A 70 -14.61 8.88 -8.20
N VAL A 71 -13.60 8.01 -8.10
CA VAL A 71 -12.64 7.76 -9.20
C VAL A 71 -13.34 7.14 -10.41
N TRP A 72 -14.24 6.17 -10.20
CA TRP A 72 -15.02 5.55 -11.28
C TRP A 72 -15.94 6.55 -11.98
N ALA A 73 -16.60 7.43 -11.24
CA ALA A 73 -17.40 8.50 -11.83
C ALA A 73 -16.55 9.42 -12.72
N GLN A 74 -15.30 9.72 -12.32
CA GLN A 74 -14.38 10.46 -13.18
C GLN A 74 -13.97 9.66 -14.42
N ALA A 75 -13.66 8.37 -14.26
CA ALA A 75 -13.28 7.47 -15.35
C ALA A 75 -14.38 7.39 -16.41
N ASP A 76 -15.64 7.25 -15.97
CA ASP A 76 -16.81 7.21 -16.87
C ASP A 76 -16.96 8.52 -17.64
N ARG A 77 -16.81 9.69 -16.97
CA ARG A 77 -16.88 11.01 -17.62
C ARG A 77 -15.81 11.20 -18.68
N VAL A 78 -14.59 10.74 -18.44
CA VAL A 78 -13.51 10.84 -19.44
C VAL A 78 -13.56 9.71 -20.46
N GLY A 79 -14.44 8.72 -20.31
CA GLY A 79 -14.57 7.57 -21.19
C GLY A 79 -13.40 6.59 -21.12
N LEU A 80 -12.86 6.34 -19.91
CA LEU A 80 -11.88 5.29 -19.64
C LEU A 80 -12.58 4.10 -18.97
N SER A 81 -12.38 2.89 -19.49
CA SER A 81 -12.94 1.67 -18.86
C SER A 81 -12.43 1.53 -17.41
N ARG A 82 -13.35 1.24 -16.48
CA ARG A 82 -13.05 1.03 -15.06
C ARG A 82 -12.03 -0.09 -14.82
N GLU A 83 -11.96 -1.09 -15.71
CA GLU A 83 -10.97 -2.18 -15.65
C GLU A 83 -9.52 -1.70 -15.83
N ARG A 84 -9.33 -0.51 -16.44
CA ARG A 84 -8.02 0.13 -16.62
C ARG A 84 -7.64 1.04 -15.45
N VAL A 85 -8.51 1.16 -14.43
CA VAL A 85 -8.26 1.92 -13.21
C VAL A 85 -7.94 0.94 -12.09
N TRP A 86 -6.67 0.86 -11.71
CA TRP A 86 -6.20 0.04 -10.62
C TRP A 86 -6.14 0.88 -9.34
N LEU A 87 -6.67 0.33 -8.25
CA LEU A 87 -6.72 0.99 -6.96
C LEU A 87 -5.73 0.35 -5.99
N GLY A 88 -4.91 1.18 -5.35
CA GLY A 88 -3.95 0.77 -4.34
C GLY A 88 -4.10 1.52 -3.02
N GLY A 89 -3.75 0.84 -1.93
CA GLY A 89 -3.63 1.42 -0.61
C GLY A 89 -2.17 1.66 -0.28
N ASP A 90 -1.85 2.87 0.15
CA ASP A 90 -0.48 3.30 0.42
C ASP A 90 -0.24 3.47 1.93
N HIS A 91 0.89 2.94 2.42
CA HIS A 91 1.26 2.89 3.85
C HIS A 91 0.10 2.51 4.77
N LEU A 92 -0.61 1.42 4.45
CA LEU A 92 -1.71 0.94 5.27
C LEU A 92 -1.19 0.21 6.50
N GLY A 93 -1.62 0.69 7.66
CA GLY A 93 -1.19 0.20 8.96
C GLY A 93 -1.67 1.15 10.07
N PRO A 94 -1.04 1.10 11.26
CA PRO A 94 -1.46 1.89 12.42
C PRO A 94 -1.09 3.39 12.32
N ASN A 95 -0.56 3.86 11.19
CA ASN A 95 -0.02 5.21 11.02
C ASN A 95 -1.00 6.33 11.42
N ALA A 96 -2.30 6.16 11.14
CA ALA A 96 -3.32 7.17 11.44
C ALA A 96 -3.75 7.22 12.92
N TRP A 97 -3.24 6.30 13.75
CA TRP A 97 -3.67 6.09 15.13
C TRP A 97 -2.49 5.83 16.08
N GLN A 98 -1.31 6.40 15.80
CA GLN A 98 -0.10 6.21 16.60
C GLN A 98 -0.26 6.70 18.05
N GLU A 99 -1.16 7.65 18.29
CA GLU A 99 -1.49 8.17 19.61
C GLU A 99 -2.27 7.17 20.49
N ARG A 100 -2.73 6.05 19.92
CA ARG A 100 -3.44 4.98 20.62
C ARG A 100 -2.50 3.85 21.01
N SER A 101 -2.97 2.98 21.90
CA SER A 101 -2.25 1.75 22.23
C SER A 101 -2.05 0.87 20.98
N ALA A 102 -0.98 0.08 20.94
CA ALA A 102 -0.70 -0.81 19.82
C ALA A 102 -1.88 -1.73 19.46
N ASP A 103 -2.58 -2.26 20.48
CA ASP A 103 -3.73 -3.14 20.27
C ASP A 103 -4.90 -2.41 19.59
N GLU A 104 -5.25 -1.20 20.08
CA GLU A 104 -6.32 -0.39 19.49
C GLU A 104 -5.96 0.09 18.08
N ALA A 105 -4.73 0.56 17.87
CA ALA A 105 -4.27 1.02 16.58
C ALA A 105 -4.26 -0.12 15.54
N MET A 106 -3.88 -1.33 15.95
CA MET A 106 -3.92 -2.51 15.07
C MET A 106 -5.35 -2.95 14.75
N GLN A 107 -6.30 -2.92 15.69
CA GLN A 107 -7.71 -3.22 15.39
C GLN A 107 -8.31 -2.24 14.37
N LEU A 108 -7.95 -0.96 14.47
CA LEU A 108 -8.35 0.05 13.50
C LEU A 108 -7.68 -0.17 12.14
N ALA A 109 -6.41 -0.58 12.11
CA ALA A 109 -5.70 -0.95 10.89
C ALA A 109 -6.26 -2.22 10.24
N GLU A 110 -6.75 -3.19 11.00
CA GLU A 110 -7.45 -4.36 10.46
C GLU A 110 -8.73 -3.96 9.74
N THR A 111 -9.54 -3.07 10.36
CA THR A 111 -10.76 -2.54 9.74
C THR A 111 -10.43 -1.76 8.46
N LEU A 112 -9.39 -0.93 8.51
CA LEU A 112 -8.89 -0.21 7.33
C LEU A 112 -8.56 -1.16 6.17
N ILE A 113 -7.76 -2.19 6.42
CA ILE A 113 -7.35 -3.17 5.40
C ILE A 113 -8.57 -3.90 4.85
N HIS A 114 -9.47 -4.33 5.73
CA HIS A 114 -10.72 -4.98 5.34
C HIS A 114 -11.53 -4.10 4.38
N ASP A 115 -11.70 -2.81 4.71
CA ASP A 115 -12.51 -1.89 3.91
C ASP A 115 -11.88 -1.55 2.56
N TYR A 116 -10.55 -1.40 2.51
CA TYR A 116 -9.82 -1.22 1.26
C TYR A 116 -10.01 -2.43 0.32
N VAL A 117 -9.76 -3.65 0.83
CA VAL A 117 -9.91 -4.86 0.01
C VAL A 117 -11.36 -5.07 -0.39
N SER A 118 -12.31 -4.87 0.52
CA SER A 118 -13.74 -5.00 0.23
C SER A 118 -14.22 -3.99 -0.80
N ALA A 119 -13.66 -2.78 -0.81
CA ALA A 119 -13.95 -1.78 -1.82
C ALA A 119 -13.40 -2.14 -3.22
N GLY A 120 -12.42 -3.04 -3.34
CA GLY A 120 -11.84 -3.38 -4.64
C GLY A 120 -10.38 -2.95 -4.82
N PHE A 121 -9.73 -2.47 -3.77
CA PHE A 121 -8.29 -2.18 -3.81
C PHE A 121 -7.53 -3.50 -3.86
N ARG A 122 -6.52 -3.57 -4.73
CA ARG A 122 -5.79 -4.82 -4.99
C ARG A 122 -4.27 -4.67 -4.99
N LYS A 123 -3.73 -3.45 -4.94
CA LYS A 123 -2.35 -3.23 -4.51
C LYS A 123 -2.38 -2.75 -3.06
N ILE A 124 -1.77 -3.47 -2.13
CA ILE A 124 -1.85 -3.16 -0.70
C ILE A 124 -0.44 -2.99 -0.16
N HIS A 125 -0.08 -1.77 0.22
CA HIS A 125 1.15 -1.48 0.94
C HIS A 125 0.93 -1.67 2.43
N LEU A 126 1.55 -2.69 3.02
CA LEU A 126 1.48 -2.99 4.44
C LEU A 126 2.68 -2.35 5.15
N ASP A 127 2.45 -1.25 5.84
CA ASP A 127 3.47 -0.55 6.62
C ASP A 127 3.06 -0.44 8.09
N CYS A 128 3.70 -1.27 8.91
CA CYS A 128 3.55 -1.28 10.37
C CYS A 128 4.83 -0.85 11.10
N SER A 129 5.67 -0.04 10.45
CA SER A 129 6.97 0.40 10.99
C SER A 129 6.86 1.45 12.10
N MET A 130 5.74 2.18 12.16
CA MET A 130 5.50 3.22 13.15
C MET A 130 5.22 2.64 14.54
N SER A 131 5.82 3.25 15.57
CA SER A 131 5.55 2.93 16.98
C SER A 131 4.24 3.56 17.44
N CYS A 132 3.38 2.79 18.09
CA CYS A 132 2.16 3.27 18.76
C CYS A 132 2.45 3.67 20.22
N LEU A 133 1.44 4.20 20.91
CA LEU A 133 1.56 4.53 22.33
C LEU A 133 1.94 3.28 23.15
N GLY A 134 3.08 3.35 23.82
CA GLY A 134 3.62 2.27 24.64
C GLY A 134 4.57 1.31 23.91
N ASP A 135 4.74 1.45 22.59
CA ASP A 135 5.75 0.70 21.85
C ASP A 135 7.17 1.21 22.11
N PRO A 136 8.20 0.36 21.95
CA PRO A 136 9.58 0.81 21.79
C PRO A 136 9.71 1.76 20.60
N VAL A 137 10.65 2.71 20.70
CA VAL A 137 10.99 3.66 19.62
C VAL A 137 12.48 3.53 19.31
N PRO A 138 12.87 3.05 18.10
CA PRO A 138 12.02 2.53 17.03
C PRO A 138 11.42 1.14 17.37
N LEU A 139 10.36 0.78 16.66
CA LEU A 139 9.78 -0.55 16.72
C LEU A 139 10.75 -1.60 16.14
N GLY A 140 10.82 -2.79 16.74
CA GLY A 140 11.70 -3.86 16.28
C GLY A 140 11.23 -4.52 14.98
N ASP A 141 12.15 -4.84 14.06
CA ASP A 141 11.84 -5.41 12.74
C ASP A 141 10.95 -6.67 12.77
N MET A 142 11.12 -7.52 13.79
CA MET A 142 10.29 -8.70 13.98
C MET A 142 8.83 -8.35 14.31
N GLU A 143 8.61 -7.30 15.10
CA GLU A 143 7.28 -6.83 15.48
C GLU A 143 6.59 -6.16 14.29
N VAL A 144 7.33 -5.35 13.52
CA VAL A 144 6.87 -4.78 12.25
C VAL A 144 6.37 -5.88 11.31
N ALA A 145 7.18 -6.92 11.11
CA ALA A 145 6.83 -8.03 10.24
C ALA A 145 5.64 -8.87 10.76
N ALA A 146 5.53 -9.05 12.08
CA ALA A 146 4.39 -9.74 12.69
C ALA A 146 3.08 -8.96 12.49
N ARG A 147 3.11 -7.63 12.69
CA ARG A 147 1.97 -6.74 12.43
C ARG A 147 1.59 -6.74 10.95
N ALA A 148 2.57 -6.69 10.04
CA ALA A 148 2.31 -6.77 8.60
C ALA A 148 1.68 -8.12 8.21
N ALA A 149 2.15 -9.24 8.77
CA ALA A 149 1.55 -10.56 8.54
C ALA A 149 0.10 -10.62 9.02
N ARG A 150 -0.20 -10.03 10.20
CA ARG A 150 -1.56 -9.92 10.75
C ARG A 150 -2.49 -9.17 9.78
N LEU A 151 -2.06 -8.01 9.27
CA LEU A 151 -2.83 -7.25 8.29
C LEU A 151 -2.96 -7.98 6.94
N CYS A 152 -1.93 -8.68 6.50
CA CYS A 152 -1.99 -9.50 5.29
C CYS A 152 -3.07 -10.59 5.40
N ALA A 153 -3.19 -11.25 6.56
CA ALA A 153 -4.23 -12.25 6.78
C ALA A 153 -5.64 -11.64 6.68
N VAL A 154 -5.84 -10.44 7.23
CA VAL A 154 -7.10 -9.70 7.10
C VAL A 154 -7.40 -9.36 5.64
N ALA A 155 -6.40 -8.91 4.89
CA ALA A 155 -6.55 -8.62 3.47
C ALA A 155 -6.97 -9.86 2.66
N GLU A 156 -6.32 -11.01 2.89
CA GLU A 156 -6.66 -12.26 2.19
C GLU A 156 -8.06 -12.76 2.58
N ASN A 157 -8.43 -12.67 3.86
CA ASN A 157 -9.78 -13.05 4.31
C ASN A 157 -10.86 -12.17 3.67
N ALA A 158 -10.67 -10.85 3.66
CA ALA A 158 -11.59 -9.92 3.01
C ALA A 158 -11.69 -10.22 1.49
N TRP A 159 -10.55 -10.48 0.83
CA TRP A 159 -10.53 -10.83 -0.59
C TRP A 159 -11.29 -12.14 -0.87
N GLN A 160 -11.15 -13.17 -0.04
CA GLN A 160 -11.89 -14.43 -0.20
C GLN A 160 -13.40 -14.23 -0.11
N GLN A 161 -13.87 -13.27 0.69
CA GLN A 161 -15.29 -12.96 0.82
C GLN A 161 -15.85 -12.18 -0.39
N VAL A 162 -15.12 -11.18 -0.88
CA VAL A 162 -15.60 -10.32 -1.99
C VAL A 162 -15.22 -10.83 -3.38
N GLY A 163 -14.23 -11.71 -3.47
CA GLY A 163 -13.72 -12.27 -4.72
C GLY A 163 -13.03 -11.25 -5.64
N GLY A 164 -13.08 -11.54 -6.94
CA GLY A 164 -12.35 -10.79 -7.96
C GLY A 164 -10.86 -11.13 -7.97
N GLU A 165 -10.06 -10.27 -8.59
CA GLU A 165 -8.63 -10.54 -8.71
C GLU A 165 -7.92 -10.59 -7.35
N ARG A 166 -6.89 -11.42 -7.23
CA ARG A 166 -6.05 -11.51 -6.03
C ARG A 166 -5.30 -10.19 -5.74
N PRO A 167 -5.19 -9.78 -4.46
CA PRO A 167 -4.31 -8.69 -4.06
C PRO A 167 -2.84 -9.03 -4.28
N VAL A 168 -2.04 -7.97 -4.45
CA VAL A 168 -0.58 -7.97 -4.40
C VAL A 168 -0.12 -7.05 -3.29
N TYR A 169 1.00 -7.39 -2.68
CA TYR A 169 1.48 -6.73 -1.46
C TYR A 169 2.78 -5.99 -1.70
N VAL A 170 2.88 -4.82 -1.09
CA VAL A 170 4.11 -4.07 -0.91
C VAL A 170 4.46 -4.10 0.57
N ILE A 171 5.73 -4.35 0.89
CA ILE A 171 6.27 -4.34 2.25
C ILE A 171 7.52 -3.46 2.31
N GLY A 172 7.87 -3.05 3.52
CA GLY A 172 8.94 -2.09 3.75
C GLY A 172 8.38 -0.70 4.00
N THR A 173 9.28 0.25 4.22
CA THR A 173 8.94 1.65 4.43
C THR A 173 10.13 2.47 3.96
N GLU A 174 9.85 3.58 3.29
CA GLU A 174 10.81 4.66 3.08
C GLU A 174 10.76 5.63 4.26
N VAL A 175 11.92 6.14 4.65
CA VAL A 175 12.01 7.22 5.64
C VAL A 175 12.65 8.44 4.95
N PRO A 176 11.97 9.62 4.94
CA PRO A 176 10.77 9.95 5.72
C PRO A 176 9.45 9.43 5.12
N VAL A 177 8.48 9.19 6.02
CA VAL A 177 7.11 8.73 5.74
C VAL A 177 6.32 9.68 4.79
N PRO A 178 5.25 9.20 4.13
CA PRO A 178 4.44 9.98 3.20
C PRO A 178 3.81 11.22 3.85
N GLY A 179 3.76 12.32 3.09
CA GLY A 179 3.23 13.62 3.56
C GLY A 179 4.23 14.78 3.43
N GLY A 180 5.46 14.48 3.00
CA GLY A 180 6.54 15.45 2.83
C GLY A 180 7.52 15.45 4.00
N ALA A 181 8.78 15.76 3.72
CA ALA A 181 9.81 15.91 4.75
C ALA A 181 9.41 17.05 5.70
N GLN A 182 9.15 16.72 6.96
CA GLN A 182 8.86 17.72 8.01
C GLN A 182 10.14 18.37 8.59
N GLU A 183 11.34 17.88 8.23
CA GLU A 183 12.63 18.38 8.73
C GLU A 183 13.73 18.38 7.67
N ASP A 184 14.75 19.22 7.89
CA ASP A 184 15.93 19.41 7.03
C ASP A 184 16.53 18.09 6.55
N MET A 185 16.79 18.03 5.23
CA MET A 185 17.27 16.85 4.49
C MET A 185 18.76 16.52 4.73
N ASP A 186 19.30 16.79 5.91
CA ASP A 186 20.64 16.34 6.28
C ASP A 186 20.59 14.88 6.77
N GLY A 187 21.29 13.98 6.07
CA GLY A 187 21.51 12.59 6.51
C GLY A 187 20.66 11.50 5.84
N MET A 188 20.07 11.73 4.66
CA MET A 188 19.37 10.67 3.92
C MET A 188 20.34 9.53 3.53
N GLN A 189 20.19 8.36 4.14
CA GLN A 189 21.04 7.20 3.87
C GLN A 189 20.43 6.31 2.79
N VAL A 190 21.22 5.93 1.80
CA VAL A 190 20.79 4.95 0.81
C VAL A 190 20.61 3.59 1.49
N THR A 191 19.45 2.97 1.29
CA THR A 191 19.15 1.63 1.81
C THR A 191 20.17 0.64 1.28
N THR A 192 20.87 -0.04 2.18
CA THR A 192 21.87 -1.04 1.78
C THR A 192 21.18 -2.31 1.26
N PRO A 193 21.80 -3.04 0.31
CA PRO A 193 21.27 -4.34 -0.12
C PRO A 193 21.06 -5.32 1.04
N GLN A 194 21.92 -5.26 2.05
CA GLN A 194 21.84 -6.08 3.26
C GLN A 194 20.61 -5.74 4.09
N ALA A 195 20.29 -4.46 4.28
CA ALA A 195 19.09 -4.03 5.00
C ALA A 195 17.83 -4.49 4.28
N ALA A 196 17.76 -4.32 2.96
CA ALA A 196 16.63 -4.79 2.16
C ALA A 196 16.48 -6.32 2.23
N ALA A 197 17.57 -7.08 2.14
CA ALA A 197 17.56 -8.53 2.27
C ALA A 197 17.09 -8.98 3.67
N ALA A 198 17.52 -8.29 4.73
CA ALA A 198 17.09 -8.57 6.11
C ALA A 198 15.59 -8.31 6.30
N THR A 199 15.07 -7.19 5.78
CA THR A 199 13.63 -6.90 5.82
C THR A 199 12.81 -7.99 5.12
N LEU A 200 13.26 -8.44 3.94
CA LEU A 200 12.61 -9.53 3.20
C LEU A 200 12.62 -10.85 3.99
N ASP A 201 13.77 -11.26 4.53
CA ASP A 201 13.90 -12.51 5.29
C ASP A 201 13.04 -12.53 6.56
N ILE A 202 13.01 -11.41 7.30
CA ILE A 202 12.20 -11.28 8.51
C ILE A 202 10.70 -11.34 8.19
N HIS A 203 10.25 -10.65 7.13
CA HIS A 203 8.85 -10.72 6.70
C HIS A 203 8.49 -12.12 6.20
N GLN A 204 9.35 -12.78 5.42
CA GLN A 204 9.11 -14.14 4.96
C GLN A 204 8.89 -15.11 6.13
N LYS A 205 9.74 -15.01 7.17
CA LYS A 205 9.61 -15.83 8.39
C LYS A 205 8.32 -15.54 9.15
N ALA A 206 7.96 -14.27 9.31
CA ALA A 206 6.72 -13.87 9.99
C ALA A 206 5.48 -14.38 9.25
N TRP A 207 5.48 -14.29 7.91
CA TRP A 207 4.38 -14.73 7.07
C TRP A 207 4.24 -16.25 7.06
N CYS A 208 5.36 -16.98 6.97
CA CYS A 208 5.40 -18.44 7.12
C CYS A 208 4.80 -18.88 8.47
N LYS A 209 5.20 -18.22 9.57
CA LYS A 209 4.64 -18.50 10.91
C LYS A 209 3.12 -18.23 10.99
N ALA A 210 2.61 -17.30 10.18
CA ALA A 210 1.19 -16.99 10.07
C ALA A 210 0.43 -17.87 9.05
N GLY A 211 1.09 -18.83 8.39
CA GLY A 211 0.48 -19.70 7.37
C GLY A 211 0.23 -19.01 6.02
N LEU A 212 0.97 -17.94 5.73
CA LEU A 212 0.81 -17.10 4.53
C LEU A 212 1.85 -17.42 3.43
N ASP A 213 2.44 -18.61 3.42
CA ASP A 213 3.49 -19.01 2.47
C ASP A 213 3.07 -18.81 1.00
N SER A 214 1.84 -19.20 0.66
CA SER A 214 1.28 -19.03 -0.69
C SER A 214 1.02 -17.57 -1.09
N VAL A 215 0.99 -16.66 -0.12
CA VAL A 215 0.82 -15.23 -0.34
C VAL A 215 2.16 -14.57 -0.62
N TRP A 216 3.25 -15.05 0.00
CA TRP A 216 4.61 -14.52 -0.16
C TRP A 216 5.06 -14.46 -1.62
N GLU A 217 4.70 -15.47 -2.43
CA GLU A 217 4.99 -15.50 -3.87
C GLU A 217 4.41 -14.29 -4.64
N ARG A 218 3.41 -13.61 -4.06
CA ARG A 218 2.74 -12.42 -4.63
C ARG A 218 3.20 -11.09 -4.02
N SER A 219 4.12 -11.11 -3.05
CA SER A 219 4.59 -9.92 -2.31
C SER A 219 5.81 -9.24 -2.95
N ASP A 220 6.02 -9.47 -4.24
CA ASP A 220 7.29 -9.24 -4.96
C ASP A 220 7.62 -7.76 -5.24
N CYS A 221 6.93 -6.84 -4.56
CA CYS A 221 7.24 -5.41 -4.53
C CYS A 221 7.61 -5.00 -3.10
N ALA A 222 8.73 -5.46 -2.56
CA ALA A 222 9.34 -4.69 -1.47
C ALA A 222 9.73 -3.31 -2.02
N SER A 223 9.43 -2.24 -1.30
CA SER A 223 9.96 -0.92 -1.64
C SER A 223 11.49 -0.99 -1.53
N ARG A 224 12.15 -1.18 -2.67
CA ARG A 224 13.61 -1.10 -2.78
C ARG A 224 13.98 0.36 -3.01
N THR A 225 13.65 1.22 -2.07
CA THR A 225 13.93 2.66 -2.16
C THR A 225 14.55 3.20 -0.88
N ALA A 226 15.36 4.23 -1.08
CA ALA A 226 16.40 4.74 -0.19
C ALA A 226 15.85 5.41 1.07
N GLY A 227 16.49 5.16 2.22
CA GLY A 227 16.29 5.96 3.43
C GLY A 227 15.77 5.15 4.60
N ARG A 228 16.66 4.75 5.52
CA ARG A 228 16.28 4.47 6.91
C ARG A 228 16.97 5.54 7.78
N ARG A 229 16.21 6.26 8.61
CA ARG A 229 16.78 7.09 9.69
C ARG A 229 17.05 6.12 10.86
N VAL A 230 18.29 6.08 11.35
CA VAL A 230 18.67 5.34 12.57
C VAL A 230 18.41 6.24 13.77
#